data_AF-A0A6F9ZI69-F1
#
_entry.id   AF-A0A6F9ZI69-F1
#
_cell.length_a   1.000
_cell.length_b   1.000
_cell.length_c   1.000
_cell.angle_alpha   90.00
_cell.angle_beta   90.00
_cell.angle_gamma   90.00
#
_symmetry.space_group_name_H-M   'P 1'
#
loop_
_entity.id
_entity.type
_entity.pdbx_description
1 polymer ?
#
loop_
_entity_poly.entity_id
_entity_poly.type
_entity_poly.pdbx_seq_one_letter_code
_entity_poly.pdbx_strand_id
1 'polypeptide(L)' 'MNNNYYLLKMRPKETLKKWIDCFNASDVAGITALYADDAVNHQVANTPVVGKEAIYRMFADEFATAKMVCIKYF' A
#
# COMPACT_ATOMS: atom_id res chain seq x y z
N MET A 1 6.69 -30.87 -7.10
CA MET A 1 5.99 -29.60 -6.82
C MET A 1 6.78 -28.49 -7.51
N ASN A 2 6.19 -27.85 -8.54
CA ASN A 2 6.93 -26.92 -9.43
C ASN A 2 7.31 -25.62 -8.71
N ASN A 3 8.59 -25.27 -8.79
CA ASN A 3 9.21 -24.07 -8.22
C ASN A 3 8.70 -22.73 -8.80
N ASN A 4 7.78 -22.77 -9.78
CA ASN A 4 7.25 -21.59 -10.46
C ASN A 4 6.17 -20.84 -9.67
N TYR A 5 5.56 -21.42 -8.64
CA TYR A 5 4.55 -20.72 -7.83
C TYR A 5 5.15 -19.62 -6.94
N TYR A 6 6.40 -19.78 -6.49
CA TYR A 6 7.10 -18.73 -5.73
C TYR A 6 7.52 -17.54 -6.61
N LEU A 7 7.61 -17.73 -7.94
CA LEU A 7 7.89 -16.65 -8.89
C LEU A 7 6.66 -15.78 -9.20
N LEU A 8 5.44 -16.21 -8.82
CA LEU A 8 4.20 -15.45 -9.01
C LEU A 8 3.93 -14.42 -7.90
N LYS A 9 4.60 -14.53 -6.74
CA LYS A 9 4.51 -13.52 -5.68
C LYS A 9 5.64 -12.51 -5.83
N MET A 10 5.29 -11.23 -5.94
CA MET A 10 6.27 -10.13 -5.89
C MET A 10 7.13 -10.26 -4.64
N ARG A 11 8.44 -10.10 -4.80
CA ARG A 11 9.36 -10.05 -3.65
C ARG A 11 9.02 -8.83 -2.78
N PRO A 12 9.37 -8.81 -1.49
CA PRO A 12 9.08 -7.67 -0.62
C PRO A 12 9.54 -6.31 -1.19
N LYS A 13 10.73 -6.26 -1.80
CA LYS A 13 11.26 -5.04 -2.45
C LYS A 13 10.44 -4.59 -3.65
N GLU A 14 9.88 -5.51 -4.42
CA GLU A 14 9.04 -5.20 -5.59
C GLU A 14 7.67 -4.71 -5.15
N THR A 15 7.10 -5.36 -4.12
CA THR A 15 5.85 -4.91 -3.48
C THR A 15 5.99 -3.49 -2.93
N LEU A 16 7.09 -3.20 -2.23
CA LEU A 16 7.35 -1.85 -1.70
C LEU A 16 7.51 -0.82 -2.82
N LYS A 17 8.25 -1.13 -3.89
CA LYS A 17 8.40 -0.23 -5.03
C LYS A 17 7.05 0.09 -5.66
N LYS A 18 6.23 -0.94 -5.92
CA LYS A 18 4.89 -0.76 -6.46
C LYS A 18 4.00 0.07 -5.53
N TRP A 19 4.09 -0.17 -4.22
CA TRP A 19 3.37 0.64 -3.23
C TRP A 19 3.77 2.12 -3.31
N ILE A 20 5.08 2.43 -3.40
CA ILE A 20 5.60 3.79 -3.55
C ILE A 20 5.11 4.44 -4.85
N ASP A 21 5.13 3.69 -5.95
CA ASP A 21 4.67 4.19 -7.26
C ASP A 21 3.18 4.54 -7.21
N CYS A 22 2.33 3.65 -6.66
CA CYS A 22 0.90 3.92 -6.47
C CYS A 22 0.66 5.08 -5.50
N PHE A 23 1.39 5.16 -4.38
CA PHE A 23 1.28 6.24 -3.41
C PHE A 23 1.57 7.61 -4.03
N ASN A 24 2.68 7.73 -4.78
CA ASN A 24 3.05 8.97 -5.46
C ASN A 24 2.08 9.37 -6.59
N ALA A 25 1.34 8.40 -7.14
CA ALA A 25 0.28 8.63 -8.12
C ALA A 25 -1.11 8.86 -7.48
N SER A 26 -1.21 8.82 -6.14
CA SER A 26 -2.47 8.83 -5.40
C SER A 26 -3.46 7.73 -5.84
N ASP A 27 -2.94 6.59 -6.29
CA ASP A 27 -3.70 5.42 -6.74
C ASP A 27 -4.11 4.55 -5.55
N VAL A 28 -5.21 4.93 -4.90
CA VAL A 28 -5.75 4.23 -3.71
C VAL A 28 -6.06 2.76 -4.02
N ALA A 29 -6.62 2.47 -5.20
CA ALA A 29 -6.97 1.10 -5.59
C ALA A 29 -5.72 0.23 -5.79
N GLY A 30 -4.67 0.78 -6.41
CA GLY A 30 -3.38 0.12 -6.56
C GLY A 30 -2.68 -0.13 -5.23
N ILE A 31 -2.74 0.83 -4.29
CA ILE A 31 -2.20 0.67 -2.92
C ILE A 31 -2.91 -0.48 -2.21
N THR A 32 -4.24 -0.45 -2.13
CA THR A 32 -5.01 -1.39 -1.31
C THR A 32 -5.01 -2.80 -1.89
N ALA A 33 -4.83 -2.94 -3.21
CA ALA A 33 -4.62 -4.24 -3.85
C ALA A 33 -3.38 -4.99 -3.32
N LEU A 34 -2.43 -4.30 -2.67
CA LEU A 34 -1.25 -4.90 -2.05
C LEU A 34 -1.49 -5.39 -0.61
N TYR A 35 -2.63 -5.05 0.00
CA TYR A 35 -3.00 -5.49 1.34
C TYR A 35 -3.86 -6.76 1.27
N ALA A 36 -3.68 -7.64 2.27
CA ALA A 36 -4.62 -8.72 2.56
C ALA A 36 -5.94 -8.14 3.10
N ASP A 37 -7.03 -8.90 2.99
CA ASP A 37 -8.36 -8.42 3.37
C ASP A 37 -8.46 -8.05 4.86
N ASP A 38 -7.72 -8.75 5.71
CA ASP A 38 -7.62 -8.57 7.17
C ASP A 38 -6.39 -7.78 7.62
N ALA A 39 -5.67 -7.14 6.70
CA ALA A 39 -4.43 -6.44 7.03
C ALA A 39 -4.64 -5.27 8.00
N VAL A 40 -3.59 -4.98 8.79
CA VAL A 40 -3.55 -3.83 9.69
C VAL A 40 -2.49 -2.86 9.21
N ASN A 41 -2.90 -1.62 8.93
CA ASN A 41 -2.01 -0.53 8.55
C ASN A 41 -1.64 0.31 9.78
N HIS A 42 -0.36 0.38 10.10
CA HIS A 42 0.18 1.17 11.20
C HIS A 42 0.88 2.42 10.64
N GLN A 43 0.17 3.55 10.58
CA GLN A 43 0.76 4.84 10.26
C GLN A 43 1.27 5.54 11.51
N VAL A 44 2.34 6.35 11.35
CA VAL A 44 2.88 7.17 12.44
C VAL A 44 1.81 8.19 12.89
N ALA A 45 1.64 8.34 14.21
CA ALA A 45 0.67 9.22 14.87
C ALA A 45 -0.82 8.84 14.76
N ASN A 46 -1.19 7.85 13.96
CA ASN A 46 -2.58 7.39 13.81
C ASN A 46 -2.84 6.10 14.60
N THR A 47 -4.10 5.88 15.01
CA THR A 47 -4.55 4.57 15.48
C THR A 47 -4.47 3.55 14.34
N PRO A 48 -4.13 2.28 14.60
CA PRO A 48 -4.05 1.26 13.55
C PRO A 48 -5.38 1.12 12.80
N VAL A 49 -5.30 1.02 11.47
CA VAL A 49 -6.48 0.83 10.61
C VAL A 49 -6.56 -0.63 10.20
N VAL A 50 -7.66 -1.29 10.54
CA VAL A 50 -7.86 -2.74 10.36
C VAL A 50 -8.80 -3.00 9.18
N GLY A 51 -8.36 -3.85 8.27
CA GLY A 51 -9.13 -4.30 7.12
C GLY A 51 -8.91 -3.46 5.87
N LYS A 52 -8.83 -4.13 4.72
CA LYS A 52 -8.52 -3.52 3.42
C LYS A 52 -9.47 -2.38 3.02
N GLU A 53 -10.77 -2.54 3.29
CA GLU A 53 -11.77 -1.51 3.02
C GLU A 53 -11.58 -0.25 3.86
N ALA A 54 -11.19 -0.40 5.13
CA ALA A 54 -10.91 0.74 5.99
C ALA A 54 -9.62 1.46 5.57
N ILE A 55 -8.60 0.69 5.18
CA ILE A 55 -7.33 1.20 4.63
C ILE A 55 -7.58 1.97 3.32
N TYR A 56 -8.49 1.50 2.47
CA TYR A 56 -8.89 2.22 1.26
C TYR A 56 -9.46 3.59 1.58
N ARG A 57 -10.45 3.65 2.48
CA ARG A 57 -11.12 4.89 2.87
C ARG A 57 -10.13 5.90 3.46
N MET A 58 -9.26 5.44 4.35
CA MET A 58 -8.20 6.25 4.96
C MET A 58 -7.32 6.93 3.88
N PHE A 59 -6.78 6.18 2.91
CA PHE A 59 -5.97 6.78 1.84
C PHE A 59 -6.76 7.68 0.90
N ALA A 60 -8.02 7.34 0.60
CA ALA A 60 -8.89 8.19 -0.22
C ALA A 60 -9.14 9.56 0.44
N ASP A 61 -9.43 9.55 1.75
CA ASP A 61 -9.62 10.76 2.53
C ASP A 61 -8.33 11.58 2.64
N GLU A 62 -7.20 10.93 2.93
CA GLU A 62 -5.88 11.58 3.04
C GLU A 62 -5.49 12.28 1.73
N PHE A 63 -5.56 11.61 0.59
CA PHE A 63 -5.21 12.20 -0.70
C PHE A 63 -6.18 13.28 -1.18
N ALA A 64 -7.44 13.27 -0.72
CA ALA A 64 -8.37 14.36 -0.97
C ALA A 64 -7.98 15.65 -0.23
N THR A 65 -7.27 15.54 0.90
CA THR A 65 -6.91 16.70 1.74
C THR A 65 -5.59 17.36 1.35
N ALA A 66 -4.62 16.60 0.84
CA ALA A 66 -3.29 17.13 0.54
C ALA A 66 -2.56 16.31 -0.53
N LYS A 67 -1.66 16.98 -1.27
CA LYS A 67 -0.68 16.30 -2.12
C LYS A 67 0.38 15.63 -1.24
N MET A 68 0.42 14.31 -1.27
CA MET A 68 1.38 13.51 -0.53
C MET A 68 2.29 12.75 -1.48
N VAL A 69 3.60 12.81 -1.25
CA VAL A 69 4.60 12.08 -2.04
C VAL A 69 5.67 11.52 -1.11
N CYS A 70 6.17 10.32 -1.40
CA CYS A 70 7.33 9.78 -0.71
C CYS A 70 8.57 10.61 -1.06
N ILE A 71 9.32 11.03 -0.03
CA ILE A 71 10.62 11.67 -0.21
C ILE A 71 11.59 10.59 -0.65
N LYS A 72 12.21 10.78 -1.82
CA LYS A 72 13.26 9.88 -2.29
C LYS A 72 14.55 10.27 -1.59
N TYR A 73 14.95 9.49 -0.59
CA TYR A 73 16.32 9.51 -0.09
C TYR A 73 17.14 8.66 -1.06
N PHE A 74 17.80 9.32 -1.99
CA PHE A 74 18.89 8.74 -2.78
C PHE A 74 20.21 9.22 -2.19
#